data_AF-A0A2J0L565-F1
#
_entry.id   AF-A0A2J0L565-F1
#
_cell.length_a   1.000
_cell.length_b   1.000
_cell.length_c   1.000
_cell.angle_alpha   90.00
_cell.angle_beta   90.00
_cell.angle_gamma   90.00
#
_symmetry.space_group_name_H-M   'P 1'
#
loop_
_entity.id
_entity.type
_entity.pdbx_description
1 polymer ?
#
loop_
_entity_poly.entity_id
_entity_poly.type
_entity_poly.pdbx_seq_one_letter_code
_entity_poly.pdbx_strand_id
1 'polypeptide(L)'
;MNKNFRPPDSTFYLRVSPKECLRRIAKARIRKEFFEKEKKLAKAQKEYNLMGKSFPNFYVIDGERSVEDIFEDIKKIISRKLK
;
A
#
# COMPACT_ATOMS: atom_id res chain seq x y z
N MET A 1 -19.97 -1.05 -6.50
CA MET A 1 -18.73 -1.07 -7.32
C MET A 1 -19.02 -0.32 -8.61
N ASN A 2 -18.15 0.60 -9.04
CA ASN A 2 -18.40 1.42 -10.23
C ASN A 2 -18.28 0.56 -11.48
N LYS A 3 -19.41 0.31 -12.17
CA LYS A 3 -19.49 -0.62 -13.32
C LYS A 3 -18.64 -0.19 -14.52
N ASN A 4 -18.25 1.09 -14.57
CA ASN A 4 -17.41 1.64 -15.64
C ASN A 4 -15.90 1.48 -15.37
N PHE A 5 -15.52 0.98 -14.19
CA PHE A 5 -14.12 0.73 -13.87
C PHE A 5 -13.77 -0.74 -14.04
N ARG A 6 -12.82 -1.01 -14.93
CA ARG A 6 -12.28 -2.35 -15.13
C ARG A 6 -11.54 -2.79 -13.85
N PRO A 7 -11.79 -4.01 -13.34
CA PRO A 7 -11.03 -4.53 -12.23
C PRO A 7 -9.56 -4.71 -12.65
N PRO A 8 -8.59 -4.43 -11.76
CA PRO A 8 -7.18 -4.64 -12.04
C PRO A 8 -6.84 -6.13 -12.08
N ASP A 9 -5.84 -6.55 -12.87
CA ASP A 9 -5.35 -7.94 -12.86
C ASP A 9 -4.60 -8.31 -11.57
N SER A 10 -3.97 -7.31 -10.94
CA SER A 10 -3.28 -7.39 -9.66
C SER A 10 -3.21 -6.02 -9.01
N THR A 11 -3.40 -5.97 -7.70
CA THR A 11 -3.22 -4.77 -6.87
C THR A 11 -2.19 -5.06 -5.79
N PHE A 12 -1.19 -4.21 -5.67
CA PHE A 12 -0.18 -4.31 -4.61
C PHE A 12 -0.40 -3.17 -3.62
N TYR A 13 -0.65 -3.51 -2.38
CA TYR A 13 -0.75 -2.57 -1.29
C TYR A 13 0.49 -2.67 -0.41
N LEU A 14 1.33 -1.65 -0.50
CA LEU A 14 2.50 -1.50 0.37
C LEU A 14 2.04 -0.97 1.72
N ARG A 15 1.90 -1.88 2.68
CA ARG A 15 1.48 -1.55 4.04
C ARG A 15 2.66 -0.93 4.79
N VAL A 16 2.52 0.34 5.13
CA VAL A 16 3.50 1.13 5.88
C VAL A 16 2.78 1.79 7.05
N SER A 17 3.42 1.90 8.21
CA SER A 17 2.83 2.58 9.36
C SER A 17 2.58 4.07 9.06
N PRO A 18 1.50 4.68 9.61
CA PRO A 18 1.20 6.09 9.41
C PRO A 18 2.37 7.00 9.80
N LYS A 19 3.05 6.65 10.90
CA LYS A 19 4.24 7.35 11.39
C LYS A 19 5.36 7.34 10.36
N GLU A 20 5.65 6.17 9.77
CA GLU A 20 6.70 6.04 8.76
C GLU A 20 6.34 6.77 7.46
N CYS A 21 5.08 6.73 7.04
CA CYS A 21 4.56 7.54 5.93
C CYS A 21 4.79 9.03 6.16
N LEU A 22 4.44 9.56 7.35
CA LEU A 22 4.64 10.97 7.67
C LEU A 22 6.12 11.34 7.72
N ARG A 23 6.97 10.46 8.27
CA ARG A 23 8.43 10.65 8.27
C ARG A 23 8.98 10.77 6.84
N ARG A 24 8.54 9.91 5.91
CA ARG A 24 8.94 9.95 4.49
C ARG A 24 8.42 11.21 3.79
N ILE A 25 7.16 11.61 4.04
CA ILE A 25 6.57 12.83 3.48
C ILE A 25 7.30 14.08 4.00
N ALA A 26 7.64 14.12 5.29
CA ALA A 26 8.35 15.25 5.92
C ALA A 26 9.74 15.45 5.33
N LYS A 27 10.45 14.37 5.01
CA LYS A 27 11.73 14.44 4.29
C LYS A 27 11.60 15.05 2.89
N ALA A 28 10.45 14.86 2.24
CA ALA A 28 10.20 15.36 0.88
C ALA A 28 9.57 16.77 0.86
N ARG A 29 8.87 17.20 1.91
CA ARG A 29 8.14 18.48 1.99
C ARG A 29 8.11 19.02 3.42
N ILE A 30 8.42 20.30 3.59
CA ILE A 30 8.29 21.02 4.88
C ILE A 30 6.81 21.42 5.07
N ARG A 31 6.05 20.75 5.95
CA ARG A 31 4.69 21.20 6.35
C ARG A 31 4.41 20.93 7.84
N LYS A 32 3.63 21.81 8.47
CA LYS A 32 3.36 21.86 9.93
C LYS A 32 2.19 20.99 10.44
N GLU A 33 1.33 20.46 9.56
CA GLU A 33 0.10 19.74 9.96
C GLU A 33 0.24 18.21 9.78
N PHE A 34 0.96 17.52 10.67
CA PHE A 34 1.13 16.05 10.57
C PHE A 34 0.16 15.25 11.46
N PHE A 35 -0.28 15.80 12.59
CA PHE A 35 -1.09 15.05 13.56
C PHE A 35 -2.47 14.65 13.04
N GLU A 36 -3.22 15.57 12.42
CA GLU A 36 -4.51 15.23 11.78
C GLU A 36 -4.35 14.23 10.63
N LYS A 37 -3.19 14.25 9.96
CA LYS A 37 -2.88 13.34 8.85
C LYS A 37 -2.60 11.94 9.35
N GLU A 38 -1.99 11.76 10.51
CA GLU A 38 -1.72 10.44 11.08
C GLU A 38 -3.01 9.64 11.32
N LYS A 39 -4.01 10.27 11.95
CA LYS A 39 -5.31 9.63 12.20
C LYS A 39 -6.03 9.24 10.89
N LYS A 40 -5.97 10.11 9.88
CA LYS A 40 -6.52 9.85 8.54
C LYS A 40 -5.82 8.67 7.86
N LEU A 41 -4.49 8.62 7.95
CA LEU A 41 -3.68 7.51 7.41
C LEU A 41 -3.95 6.20 8.15
N ALA A 42 -4.10 6.21 9.48
CA ALA A 42 -4.44 5.03 10.26
C ALA A 42 -5.81 4.46 9.86
N LYS A 43 -6.80 5.33 9.63
CA LYS A 43 -8.11 4.92 9.09
C LYS A 43 -7.98 4.30 7.71
N ALA A 44 -7.27 4.96 6.79
CA ALA A 44 -7.05 4.44 5.44
C ALA A 44 -6.34 3.07 5.48
N GLN A 45 -5.30 2.92 6.30
CA GLN A 45 -4.57 1.66 6.45
C GLN A 45 -5.47 0.52 6.91
N LYS A 46 -6.39 0.79 7.86
CA LYS A 46 -7.37 -0.20 8.31
C LYS A 46 -8.28 -0.65 7.17
N GLU A 47 -8.81 0.28 6.37
CA GLU A 47 -9.67 -0.05 5.22
C GLU A 47 -8.92 -0.88 4.16
N TYR A 48 -7.69 -0.50 3.81
CA TYR A 48 -6.89 -1.28 2.86
C TYR A 48 -6.51 -2.68 3.38
N ASN A 49 -6.27 -2.82 4.69
CA ASN A 49 -6.05 -4.13 5.30
C ASN A 49 -7.29 -5.03 5.21
N LEU A 50 -8.50 -4.46 5.31
CA LEU A 50 -9.75 -5.19 5.12
C LEU A 50 -9.93 -5.57 3.64
N MET A 51 -9.66 -4.66 2.70
CA MET A 51 -9.70 -4.95 1.27
C MET A 51 -8.80 -6.12 0.87
N GLY A 52 -7.61 -6.25 1.46
CA GLY A 52 -6.72 -7.38 1.21
C GLY A 52 -7.29 -8.75 1.59
N LYS A 53 -8.35 -8.80 2.41
CA LYS A 53 -9.07 -10.04 2.72
C LYS A 53 -10.24 -10.30 1.77
N SER A 54 -10.73 -9.26 1.10
CA SER A 54 -11.93 -9.32 0.26
C SER A 54 -11.64 -9.58 -1.22
N PHE A 55 -10.41 -9.32 -1.68
CA PHE A 55 -10.05 -9.43 -3.09
C PHE A 55 -8.88 -10.39 -3.32
N PRO A 56 -9.04 -11.46 -4.11
CA PRO A 56 -8.00 -12.48 -4.31
C PRO A 56 -6.78 -11.98 -5.11
N ASN A 57 -6.95 -10.93 -5.89
CA ASN A 57 -5.91 -10.25 -6.67
C ASN A 57 -5.27 -9.06 -5.91
N PHE A 58 -5.53 -8.93 -4.61
CA PHE A 58 -5.00 -7.86 -3.77
C PHE A 58 -3.91 -8.41 -2.84
N TYR A 59 -2.68 -7.98 -3.07
CA TYR A 59 -1.51 -8.45 -2.34
C TYR A 59 -1.07 -7.40 -1.33
N VAL A 60 -1.11 -7.75 -0.04
CA VAL A 60 -0.58 -6.91 1.04
C VAL A 60 0.90 -7.23 1.22
N ILE A 61 1.76 -6.24 0.98
CA ILE A 61 3.21 -6.37 1.12
C ILE A 61 3.68 -5.45 2.23
N ASP A 62 4.60 -5.92 3.07
CA ASP A 62 5.26 -5.07 4.05
C ASP A 62 6.17 -4.05 3.37
N GLY A 63 5.77 -2.78 3.43
CA GLY A 63 6.45 -1.64 2.81
C GLY A 63 7.50 -0.96 3.69
N GLU A 64 7.76 -1.49 4.89
CA GLU A 64 8.82 -1.01 5.78
C GLU A 64 10.17 -1.72 5.56
N ARG A 65 10.19 -2.77 4.73
CA ARG A 65 11.40 -3.46 4.27
C ARG A 65 12.20 -2.65 3.24
N SER A 66 13.34 -3.19 2.82
CA SER A 66 14.16 -2.63 1.74
C SER A 66 13.40 -2.62 0.41
N VAL A 67 13.77 -1.71 -0.48
CA VAL A 67 13.14 -1.61 -1.82
C VAL A 67 13.42 -2.88 -2.62
N GLU A 68 14.61 -3.44 -2.47
CA GLU A 68 15.08 -4.65 -3.14
C GLU A 68 14.24 -5.87 -2.74
N ASP A 69 14.01 -6.08 -1.44
CA ASP A 69 13.19 -7.19 -0.94
C ASP A 69 11.73 -7.07 -1.41
N ILE A 70 11.18 -5.86 -1.35
CA ILE A 70 9.82 -5.58 -1.80
C ILE A 70 9.69 -5.85 -3.31
N PHE A 71 10.67 -5.40 -4.10
CA PHE A 71 10.68 -5.58 -5.54
C PHE A 71 10.75 -7.06 -5.93
N GLU A 72 11.61 -7.84 -5.27
CA GLU A 72 11.72 -9.27 -5.53
C GLU A 72 10.42 -10.03 -5.19
N ASP A 73 9.70 -9.62 -4.14
CA ASP A 73 8.40 -10.21 -3.82
C ASP A 73 7.33 -9.89 -4.88
N ILE A 74 7.25 -8.63 -5.33
CA ILE A 74 6.33 -8.23 -6.40
C ILE A 74 6.63 -9.00 -7.69
N LYS A 75 7.92 -9.08 -8.05
CA LYS A 75 8.39 -9.81 -9.24
C LYS A 75 8.00 -11.27 -9.19
N LYS A 76 8.21 -11.97 -8.06
CA LYS A 76 7.77 -13.36 -7.87
C LYS A 76 6.27 -13.54 -8.06
N ILE A 77 5.45 -12.62 -7.55
CA ILE A 77 3.99 -12.68 -7.70
C ILE A 77 3.59 -12.52 -9.17
N ILE A 78 4.17 -11.54 -9.86
CA ILE A 78 3.88 -11.29 -11.29
C ILE A 78 4.37 -12.44 -12.18
N SER A 79 5.58 -12.95 -11.96
CA SER A 79 6.12 -14.07 -12.76
C SER A 79 5.27 -15.34 -12.65
N ARG A 80 4.55 -15.55 -11.54
CA ARG A 80 3.60 -16.68 -11.41
C ARG A 80 2.32 -16.49 -12.22
N LYS A 81 1.94 -15.25 -12.55
CA LYS A 81 0.75 -14.91 -13.33
C LYS A 81 0.99 -14.85 -14.85
N LEU A 82 2.24 -14.69 -15.27
CA LEU A 82 2.64 -14.59 -16.68
C LEU A 82 3.04 -15.93 -17.31
N LYS A 83 2.99 -17.03 -16.54
CA LYS A 83 3.11 -18.40 -17.06
C LYS A 83 1.77 -18.86 -17.61
#